data_AF-A0ABD1S115-F1
#
_entry.id   AF-A0ABD1S115-F1
#
_cell.length_a   1.000
_cell.length_b   1.000
_cell.length_c   1.000
_cell.angle_alpha   90.00
_cell.angle_beta   90.00
_cell.angle_gamma   90.00
#
_symmetry.space_group_name_H-M   'P 1'
#
loop_
_entity.id
_entity.type
_entity.pdbx_description
1 polymer ?
#
loop_
_entity_poly.entity_id
_entity_poly.type
_entity_poly.pdbx_seq_one_letter_code
_entity_poly.pdbx_strand_id
1 'polypeptide(L)'
;MKGGVFLITLRRTFLTLNPHKPTAPFHLQMDPLERYCYNPSLRWNPQVEEYFVTAYGADHFHCISKALTRPSCYSCIRVNTLKSTSDDVIEKLLTILQERRQQNGSADGTNVCDNSDDLAKATLSSCGTVLPNASVQDCFVDKCQIPSLDYVVFVKGSGPHTIDYGHREDTPPKEVVVSRKCAEAVLRGAQVYVPGVLACSAHVEKRK
;
A
#
# COMPACT_ATOMS: atom_id res chain seq x y z
N MET A 1 -27.68 7.12 57.19
CA MET A 1 -26.45 7.95 57.31
C MET A 1 -25.29 7.08 56.83
N LYS A 2 -24.45 7.38 55.83
CA LYS A 2 -24.27 8.47 54.86
C LYS A 2 -23.59 7.81 53.65
N GLY A 3 -24.02 8.15 52.44
CA GLY A 3 -23.29 7.80 51.22
C GLY A 3 -21.98 8.56 51.13
N GLY A 4 -20.92 7.90 50.67
CA GLY A 4 -19.62 8.49 50.38
C GLY A 4 -19.37 8.50 48.89
N VAL A 5 -19.69 9.61 48.23
CA VAL A 5 -19.31 9.91 46.85
C VAL A 5 -17.87 10.42 46.88
N PHE A 6 -16.93 9.68 46.29
CA PHE A 6 -15.56 10.17 46.09
C PHE A 6 -15.54 11.05 44.83
N LEU A 7 -15.69 12.35 45.03
CA LEU A 7 -15.45 13.36 44.00
C LEU A 7 -13.92 13.48 43.80
N ILE A 8 -13.40 12.94 42.70
CA ILE A 8 -12.05 13.23 42.24
C ILE A 8 -12.08 14.63 41.60
N THR A 9 -11.66 15.64 42.36
CA THR A 9 -11.47 17.00 41.84
C THR A 9 -10.21 17.03 40.97
N LEU A 10 -10.40 16.96 39.64
CA LEU A 10 -9.31 17.18 38.70
C LEU A 10 -9.00 18.70 38.64
N ARG A 11 -7.98 19.15 39.39
CA ARG A 11 -7.42 20.50 39.22
C ARG A 11 -6.82 20.61 37.82
N ARG A 12 -7.51 21.31 36.92
CA ARG A 12 -6.95 21.77 35.64
C ARG A 12 -5.94 22.87 35.92
N THR A 13 -4.67 22.54 35.91
CA THR A 13 -3.58 23.53 35.87
C THR A 13 -3.53 24.09 34.45
N PHE A 14 -4.04 25.31 34.26
CA PHE A 14 -3.84 26.06 33.01
C PHE A 14 -2.39 26.52 32.98
N LEU A 15 -1.56 25.85 32.17
CA LEU A 15 -0.26 26.37 31.79
C LEU A 15 -0.48 27.47 30.74
N THR A 16 -0.33 28.71 31.15
CA THR A 16 -0.23 29.87 30.26
C THR A 16 1.08 29.78 29.49
N LEU A 17 1.01 29.38 28.21
CA LEU A 17 2.13 29.51 27.28
C LEU A 17 2.19 30.95 26.77
N ASN A 18 3.25 31.67 27.16
CA ASN A 18 3.60 32.95 26.56
C ASN A 18 3.95 32.74 25.07
N PRO A 19 3.48 33.61 24.15
CA PRO A 19 3.85 33.55 22.76
C PRO A 19 5.28 34.10 22.58
N HIS A 20 6.27 33.21 22.56
CA HIS A 20 7.57 33.56 22.02
C HIS A 20 7.48 33.68 20.50
N LYS A 21 7.77 34.90 20.04
CA LYS A 21 7.91 35.34 18.65
C LYS A 21 8.76 34.33 17.85
N PRO A 22 8.28 33.79 16.71
CA PRO A 22 9.10 32.88 15.90
C PRO A 22 10.20 33.67 15.20
N THR A 23 11.43 33.46 15.66
CA THR A 23 12.66 33.80 14.95
C THR A 23 12.75 32.94 13.68
N ALA A 24 12.99 33.61 12.54
CA ALA A 24 13.33 33.16 11.18
C ALA A 24 13.18 31.66 10.80
N PRO A 25 12.62 31.34 9.62
CA PRO A 25 12.46 29.96 9.18
C PRO A 25 13.85 29.37 8.92
N PHE A 26 14.24 28.38 9.72
CA PHE A 26 15.18 27.38 9.27
C PHE A 26 14.54 26.70 8.06
N HIS A 27 14.94 27.12 6.86
CA HIS A 27 14.68 26.41 5.63
C HIS A 27 15.47 25.10 5.72
N LEU A 28 14.89 24.09 6.38
CA LEU A 28 15.28 22.70 6.20
C LEU A 28 14.93 22.38 4.75
N GLN A 29 15.85 22.70 3.85
CA GLN A 29 15.79 22.34 2.45
C GLN A 29 15.97 20.82 2.38
N MET A 30 14.89 20.09 2.62
CA MET A 30 14.89 18.67 2.30
C MET A 30 14.98 18.55 0.79
N ASP A 31 15.88 17.70 0.31
CA ASP A 31 15.98 17.39 -1.11
C ASP A 31 14.61 16.90 -1.61
N PRO A 32 14.03 17.52 -2.65
CA PRO A 32 12.76 17.08 -3.23
C PRO A 32 12.74 15.58 -3.58
N LEU A 33 13.89 15.01 -3.94
CA LEU A 33 14.04 13.58 -4.24
C LEU A 33 13.86 12.69 -3.00
N GLU A 34 14.26 13.17 -1.82
CA GLU A 34 14.05 12.44 -0.56
C GLU A 34 12.60 12.54 -0.08
N ARG A 35 11.92 13.66 -0.36
CA ARG A 35 10.55 13.92 0.13
C ARG A 35 9.49 13.02 -0.51
N TYR A 36 9.59 12.78 -1.81
CA TYR A 36 8.58 12.04 -2.58
C TYR A 36 9.07 10.66 -3.01
N CYS A 37 9.65 9.91 -2.07
CA CYS A 37 10.09 8.53 -2.30
C CYS A 37 9.44 7.55 -1.31
N TYR A 38 9.33 6.28 -1.70
CA TYR A 38 8.91 5.21 -0.81
C TYR A 38 10.13 4.55 -0.14
N ASN A 39 10.52 5.07 1.03
CA ASN A 39 11.60 4.48 1.83
C ASN A 39 11.21 4.33 3.32
N PRO A 40 10.20 3.51 3.65
CA PRO A 40 9.76 3.30 5.03
C PRO A 40 10.82 2.57 5.87
N SER A 41 10.94 2.99 7.13
CA SER A 41 11.72 2.29 8.16
C SER A 41 10.80 1.75 9.26
N LEU A 42 10.95 0.48 9.64
CA LEU A 42 10.30 -0.05 10.84
C LEU A 42 11.10 0.31 12.08
N ARG A 43 10.42 0.93 13.05
CA ARG A 43 10.98 1.25 14.36
C ARG A 43 10.42 0.29 15.38
N TRP A 44 11.25 -0.62 15.85
CA TRP A 44 10.90 -1.59 16.88
C TRP A 44 11.00 -0.98 18.26
N ASN A 45 10.27 -1.55 19.21
CA ASN A 45 10.58 -1.34 20.62
C ASN A 45 11.93 -2.04 20.90
N PRO A 46 12.90 -1.38 21.59
CA PRO A 46 14.23 -1.95 21.81
C PRO A 46 14.22 -3.35 22.44
N GLN A 47 13.31 -3.61 23.39
CA GLN A 47 13.21 -4.92 24.04
C GLN A 47 12.71 -6.01 23.07
N VAL A 48 11.83 -5.63 22.14
CA VAL A 48 11.28 -6.54 21.13
C VAL A 48 12.31 -6.82 20.05
N GLU A 49 13.08 -5.81 19.65
CA GLU A 49 14.21 -5.95 18.74
C GLU A 49 15.27 -6.89 19.31
N GLU A 50 15.70 -6.69 20.56
CA GLU A 50 16.65 -7.56 21.24
C GLU A 50 16.17 -9.02 21.30
N TYR A 51 14.89 -9.23 21.63
CA TYR A 51 14.27 -10.55 21.65
C TYR A 51 14.35 -11.25 20.28
N PHE A 52 13.97 -10.55 19.20
CA PHE A 52 13.98 -11.14 17.86
C PHE A 52 15.37 -11.30 17.27
N VAL A 53 16.31 -10.38 17.56
CA VAL A 53 17.72 -10.54 17.21
C VAL A 53 18.30 -11.77 17.89
N THR A 54 17.95 -12.03 19.14
CA THR A 54 18.38 -13.23 19.87
C THR A 54 17.77 -14.50 19.29
N ALA A 55 16.49 -14.47 18.90
CA ALA A 55 15.78 -15.64 18.39
C ALA A 55 16.14 -16.03 16.95
N TYR A 56 16.30 -15.05 16.06
CA TYR A 56 16.49 -15.27 14.62
C TYR A 56 17.92 -14.98 14.13
N GLY A 57 18.72 -14.27 14.93
CA GLY A 57 20.00 -13.67 14.51
C GLY A 57 19.80 -12.28 13.88
N ALA A 58 20.79 -11.41 14.04
CA ALA A 58 20.73 -10.02 13.61
C ALA A 58 20.45 -9.86 12.10
N ASP A 59 21.19 -10.59 11.26
CA ASP A 59 21.07 -10.49 9.80
C ASP A 59 19.70 -10.98 9.30
N HIS A 60 19.21 -12.09 9.86
CA HIS A 60 17.90 -12.63 9.49
C HIS A 60 16.79 -11.70 9.93
N PHE A 61 16.86 -11.18 11.15
CA PHE A 61 15.87 -10.22 11.65
C PHE A 61 15.89 -8.90 10.87
N HIS A 62 17.05 -8.45 10.41
CA HIS A 62 17.15 -7.30 9.51
C HIS A 62 16.41 -7.56 8.19
N CYS A 63 16.60 -8.72 7.56
CA CYS A 63 15.87 -9.13 6.36
C CYS A 63 14.36 -9.20 6.59
N ILE A 64 13.90 -9.76 7.73
CA ILE A 64 12.48 -9.77 8.11
C ILE A 64 11.95 -8.35 8.25
N SER A 65 12.65 -7.49 9.00
CA SER A 65 12.27 -6.10 9.20
C SER A 65 12.15 -5.36 7.88
N LYS A 66 13.11 -5.54 6.97
CA LYS A 66 13.06 -4.97 5.62
C LYS A 66 11.86 -5.49 4.83
N ALA A 67 11.56 -6.79 4.88
CA ALA A 67 10.43 -7.37 4.17
C ALA A 67 9.08 -6.83 4.68
N LEU A 68 8.93 -6.64 6.00
CA LEU A 68 7.72 -6.13 6.64
C LEU A 68 7.43 -4.66 6.31
N THR A 69 8.39 -3.91 5.76
CA THR A 69 8.15 -2.55 5.27
C THR A 69 7.37 -2.49 3.96
N ARG A 70 7.06 -3.63 3.34
CA ARG A 70 6.37 -3.72 2.05
C ARG A 70 5.11 -4.59 2.18
N PRO A 71 4.03 -4.26 1.46
CA PRO A 71 2.86 -5.13 1.42
C PRO A 71 3.21 -6.47 0.73
N SER A 72 2.40 -7.49 0.98
CA SER A 72 2.47 -8.75 0.22
C SER A 72 2.34 -8.47 -1.27
N CYS A 73 3.17 -9.13 -2.09
CA CYS A 73 3.06 -9.08 -3.55
C CYS A 73 1.86 -9.87 -4.10
N TYR A 74 1.13 -10.59 -3.23
CA TYR A 74 -0.07 -11.33 -3.59
C TYR A 74 -1.23 -10.98 -2.65
N SER A 75 -2.42 -10.86 -3.23
CA SER A 75 -3.69 -10.88 -2.52
C SER A 75 -4.24 -12.30 -2.54
N CYS A 76 -4.51 -12.85 -1.35
CA CYS A 76 -5.02 -14.21 -1.20
C CYS A 76 -6.53 -14.16 -0.98
N ILE A 77 -7.28 -14.90 -1.81
CA ILE A 77 -8.74 -14.93 -1.78
C ILE A 77 -9.19 -16.35 -1.45
N ARG A 78 -9.99 -16.47 -0.39
CA ARG A 78 -10.68 -17.71 -0.06
C ARG A 78 -11.98 -17.80 -0.84
N VAL A 79 -12.10 -18.78 -1.72
CA VAL A 79 -13.31 -19.08 -2.49
C VAL A 79 -14.36 -19.67 -1.56
N ASN A 80 -15.59 -19.17 -1.67
CA ASN A 80 -16.73 -19.77 -1.01
C ASN A 80 -17.25 -20.96 -1.85
N THR A 81 -16.73 -22.15 -1.58
CA THR A 81 -17.01 -23.38 -2.32
C THR A 81 -18.46 -23.88 -2.19
N LEU A 82 -19.24 -23.35 -1.24
CA LEU A 82 -20.68 -23.61 -1.15
C LEU A 82 -21.49 -22.87 -2.23
N LYS A 83 -20.89 -21.89 -2.91
CA LYS A 83 -21.57 -20.99 -3.86
C LYS A 83 -20.92 -20.91 -5.23
N SER A 84 -19.63 -21.22 -5.35
CA SER A 84 -18.86 -21.08 -6.58
C SER A 84 -17.66 -22.02 -6.58
N THR A 85 -17.14 -22.37 -7.75
CA THR A 85 -15.84 -23.04 -7.85
C THR A 85 -14.70 -22.02 -7.97
N SER A 86 -13.46 -22.46 -7.78
CA SER A 86 -12.29 -21.61 -7.96
C SER A 86 -12.13 -21.15 -9.41
N ASP A 87 -12.50 -21.98 -10.40
CA ASP A 87 -12.47 -21.62 -11.82
C ASP A 87 -13.46 -20.49 -12.13
N ASP A 88 -14.71 -20.63 -11.67
CA ASP A 88 -15.73 -19.59 -11.89
C ASP A 88 -15.31 -18.25 -11.27
N VAL A 89 -14.67 -18.29 -10.09
CA VAL A 89 -14.15 -17.08 -9.43
C VAL A 89 -13.01 -16.46 -10.23
N ILE A 90 -12.11 -17.27 -10.79
CA ILE A 90 -11.01 -16.79 -11.63
C ILE A 90 -11.57 -16.09 -12.88
N GLU A 91 -12.49 -16.72 -13.60
CA GLU A 91 -13.12 -16.12 -14.79
C GLU A 91 -13.81 -14.79 -14.46
N LYS A 92 -14.54 -14.75 -13.34
CA LYS A 92 -15.19 -13.53 -12.87
C LYS A 92 -14.19 -12.44 -12.49
N LEU A 93 -13.09 -12.79 -11.83
CA LEU A 93 -12.03 -11.85 -11.48
C LEU A 93 -11.35 -11.28 -12.73
N LEU A 94 -11.04 -12.14 -13.71
CA LEU A 94 -10.45 -11.70 -14.99
C LEU A 94 -11.36 -10.71 -15.70
N THR A 95 -12.66 -10.98 -15.74
CA THR A 95 -13.67 -10.05 -16.30
C THR A 95 -13.65 -8.69 -15.59
N ILE A 96 -13.72 -8.68 -14.25
CA ILE A 96 -13.70 -7.44 -13.45
C ILE A 96 -12.40 -6.66 -13.67
N LEU A 97 -11.26 -7.35 -13.78
CA LEU A 97 -9.96 -6.70 -13.99
C LEU A 97 -9.84 -6.11 -15.40
N GLN A 98 -10.40 -6.76 -16.42
CA GLN A 98 -10.48 -6.21 -17.78
C GLN A 98 -11.40 -4.99 -17.86
N GLU A 99 -12.58 -5.05 -17.24
CA GLU A 99 -13.53 -3.93 -17.17
C GLU A 99 -12.89 -2.70 -16.52
N ARG A 100 -12.17 -2.88 -15.40
CA ARG A 100 -11.45 -1.77 -14.73
C ARG A 100 -10.34 -1.18 -15.60
N ARG A 101 -9.64 -1.99 -16.39
CA ARG A 101 -8.61 -1.49 -17.32
C ARG A 101 -9.23 -0.59 -18.40
N GLN A 102 -10.37 -0.98 -18.97
CA GLN A 102 -11.05 -0.18 -19.99
C GLN A 102 -11.57 1.15 -19.43
N GLN A 103 -12.01 1.18 -18.17
CA GLN A 103 -12.43 2.42 -17.49
C GLN A 103 -11.25 3.36 -17.22
N ASN A 104 -10.07 2.82 -16.90
CA ASN A 104 -8.88 3.60 -16.58
C ASN A 104 -8.12 4.10 -17.82
N GLY A 105 -8.27 3.44 -18.98
CA GLY A 105 -7.56 3.78 -20.22
C GLY A 105 -8.11 4.98 -21.02
N SER A 106 -9.18 5.64 -20.56
CA SER A 106 -9.83 6.73 -21.28
C SER A 106 -9.26 8.14 -20.96
N ALA A 107 -8.23 8.23 -20.11
CA ALA A 107 -7.70 9.53 -19.67
C ALA A 107 -6.20 9.50 -19.33
N ASP A 108 -5.32 9.01 -20.21
CA ASP A 108 -4.00 9.62 -20.42
C ASP A 108 -3.33 9.04 -21.67
N GLY A 109 -2.99 9.91 -22.61
CA GLY A 109 -2.17 9.53 -23.76
C GLY A 109 -0.72 9.84 -23.45
N THR A 110 0.12 8.81 -23.37
CA THR A 110 1.52 8.77 -23.86
C THR A 110 2.03 7.34 -23.67
N ASN A 111 2.02 6.57 -24.76
CA ASN A 111 2.71 5.28 -24.84
C ASN A 111 4.20 5.56 -25.09
N VAL A 112 5.06 5.24 -24.13
CA VAL A 112 6.47 4.95 -24.39
C VAL A 112 6.79 3.63 -23.72
N CYS A 113 6.80 2.56 -24.52
CA CYS A 113 7.39 1.29 -24.14
C CYS A 113 8.90 1.39 -24.41
N ASP A 114 9.70 1.33 -23.36
CA ASP A 114 11.12 1.04 -23.48
C ASP A 114 11.30 -0.47 -23.25
N ASN A 115 11.69 -1.17 -24.32
CA ASN A 115 12.04 -2.58 -24.26
C ASN A 115 13.47 -2.69 -23.75
N SER A 116 13.67 -3.27 -22.57
CA SER A 116 14.94 -3.91 -22.25
C SER A 116 14.69 -5.34 -21.81
N ASP A 117 15.04 -6.25 -22.70
CA ASP A 117 15.18 -7.68 -22.45
C ASP A 117 16.13 -7.93 -21.27
N ASP A 118 15.76 -8.83 -20.35
CA ASP A 118 16.61 -9.99 -20.03
C ASP A 118 15.95 -10.98 -19.03
N LEU A 119 15.65 -12.16 -19.58
CA LEU A 119 15.93 -13.50 -19.07
C LEU A 119 15.65 -13.85 -17.59
N ALA A 120 14.54 -14.56 -17.36
CA ALA A 120 14.51 -15.72 -16.45
C ALA A 120 13.48 -16.76 -16.93
N LYS A 121 13.95 -17.61 -17.84
CA LYS A 121 13.30 -18.84 -18.29
C LYS A 121 13.36 -19.87 -17.14
N ALA A 122 12.27 -20.03 -16.40
CA ALA A 122 12.06 -21.20 -15.55
C ALA A 122 10.78 -21.91 -15.96
N THR A 123 10.98 -22.91 -16.81
CA THR A 123 10.11 -24.00 -17.19
C THR A 123 9.27 -24.54 -16.02
N LEU A 124 7.95 -24.57 -16.16
CA LEU A 124 7.08 -25.67 -15.68
C LEU A 124 5.86 -25.77 -16.62
N SER A 125 6.01 -26.62 -17.64
CA SER A 125 4.93 -27.30 -18.37
C SER A 125 4.24 -28.25 -17.37
N SER A 126 2.93 -28.49 -17.31
CA SER A 126 2.00 -28.86 -18.39
C SER A 126 0.56 -28.89 -17.83
N CYS A 127 -0.39 -28.24 -18.49
CA CYS A 127 -1.66 -28.86 -18.92
C CYS A 127 -2.31 -27.93 -19.95
N GLY A 128 -2.43 -28.41 -21.18
CA GLY A 128 -2.81 -27.59 -22.33
C GLY A 128 -4.31 -27.39 -22.46
N THR A 129 -4.68 -26.14 -22.75
CA THR A 129 -5.83 -25.84 -23.61
C THR A 129 -5.43 -24.65 -24.50
N VAL A 130 -5.49 -24.86 -25.81
CA VAL A 130 -5.22 -23.86 -26.85
C VAL A 130 -6.38 -22.85 -26.89
N LEU A 131 -6.08 -21.55 -26.80
CA LEU A 131 -6.93 -20.46 -27.32
C LEU A 131 -6.04 -19.31 -27.87
N PRO A 132 -6.43 -18.66 -28.99
CA PRO A 132 -5.58 -17.78 -29.76
C PRO A 132 -5.71 -16.30 -29.36
N ASN A 133 -4.65 -15.55 -29.70
CA ASN A 133 -4.46 -14.09 -29.67
C ASN A 133 -3.61 -13.54 -28.52
N ALA A 134 -2.34 -13.33 -28.86
CA ALA A 134 -1.31 -12.67 -28.09
C ALA A 134 -1.54 -11.16 -28.01
N SER A 135 -2.11 -10.70 -26.89
CA SER A 135 -1.80 -9.42 -26.23
C SER A 135 -2.49 -9.31 -24.86
N VAL A 136 -2.48 -10.39 -24.07
CA VAL A 136 -3.02 -10.38 -22.69
C VAL A 136 -1.87 -10.08 -21.73
N GLN A 137 -1.61 -8.80 -21.51
CA GLN A 137 -0.58 -8.34 -20.57
C GLN A 137 -1.09 -8.60 -19.14
N ASP A 138 -0.68 -9.75 -18.62
CA ASP A 138 -0.52 -10.16 -17.23
C ASP A 138 -1.61 -9.72 -16.24
N CYS A 139 -2.70 -10.49 -16.21
CA CYS A 139 -3.46 -10.71 -14.99
C CYS A 139 -3.01 -12.04 -14.40
N PHE A 140 -2.04 -12.00 -13.49
CA PHE A 140 -1.58 -13.21 -12.79
C PHE A 140 -2.56 -13.56 -11.67
N VAL A 141 -3.68 -14.17 -12.05
CA VAL A 141 -4.62 -14.82 -11.14
C VAL A 141 -4.34 -16.32 -11.19
N ASP A 142 -3.84 -16.87 -10.10
CA ASP A 142 -3.40 -18.27 -10.04
C ASP A 142 -4.13 -19.03 -8.94
N LYS A 143 -4.45 -20.30 -9.20
CA LYS A 143 -4.87 -21.22 -8.14
C LYS A 143 -3.72 -21.54 -7.21
N CYS A 144 -4.03 -21.74 -5.93
CA CYS A 144 -3.06 -22.28 -5.00
C CYS A 144 -2.65 -23.70 -5.41
N GLN A 145 -1.34 -23.94 -5.50
CA GLN A 145 -0.78 -25.25 -5.87
C GLN A 145 -0.53 -26.16 -4.65
N ILE A 146 -0.83 -25.68 -3.45
CA ILE A 146 -0.67 -26.45 -2.22
C ILE A 146 -1.85 -27.43 -2.13
N PRO A 147 -1.60 -28.75 -2.00
CA PRO A 147 -2.67 -29.73 -1.84
C PRO A 147 -3.62 -29.34 -0.70
N SER A 148 -4.92 -29.57 -0.88
CA SER A 148 -6.01 -29.20 0.05
C SER A 148 -6.34 -27.71 0.17
N LEU A 149 -5.62 -26.83 -0.52
CA LEU A 149 -5.93 -25.40 -0.61
C LEU A 149 -6.51 -25.00 -1.96
N ASP A 150 -7.18 -25.93 -2.65
CA ASP A 150 -7.75 -25.73 -3.98
C ASP A 150 -8.81 -24.60 -4.04
N TYR A 151 -9.36 -24.24 -2.87
CA TYR A 151 -10.28 -23.13 -2.67
C TYR A 151 -9.59 -21.76 -2.50
N VAL A 152 -8.26 -21.68 -2.60
CA VAL A 152 -7.51 -20.42 -2.48
C VAL A 152 -7.04 -19.97 -3.86
N VAL A 153 -7.31 -18.70 -4.16
CA VAL A 153 -6.89 -18.04 -5.39
C VAL A 153 -5.96 -16.88 -5.04
N PHE A 154 -4.86 -16.75 -5.74
CA PHE A 154 -3.90 -15.66 -5.60
C PHE A 154 -4.06 -14.65 -6.72
N VAL A 155 -3.98 -13.37 -6.39
CA VAL A 155 -3.92 -12.27 -7.36
C VAL A 155 -2.61 -11.53 -7.14
N LYS A 156 -1.72 -11.54 -8.13
CA LYS A 156 -0.44 -10.82 -8.06
C LYS A 156 -0.67 -9.30 -8.12
N GLY A 157 0.00 -8.57 -7.24
CA GLY A 157 0.08 -7.12 -7.30
C GLY A 157 0.98 -6.64 -8.43
N SER A 158 0.74 -5.43 -8.93
CA SER A 158 1.50 -4.83 -10.05
C SER A 158 2.67 -3.95 -9.61
N GLY A 159 2.83 -3.68 -8.32
CA GLY A 159 3.86 -2.78 -7.81
C GLY A 159 5.24 -3.44 -7.65
N PRO A 160 6.27 -2.64 -7.28
CA PRO A 160 6.21 -1.21 -6.99
C PRO A 160 6.09 -0.34 -8.26
N HIS A 161 5.36 0.76 -8.17
CA HIS A 161 5.18 1.72 -9.27
C HIS A 161 6.06 2.94 -9.06
N THR A 162 6.80 3.34 -10.09
CA THR A 162 7.49 4.64 -10.11
C THR A 162 6.47 5.71 -10.46
N ILE A 163 6.29 6.71 -9.59
CA ILE A 163 5.31 7.78 -9.75
C ILE A 163 6.05 9.08 -10.01
N ASP A 164 5.68 9.77 -11.10
CA ASP A 164 6.06 11.16 -11.31
C ASP A 164 5.08 12.07 -10.55
N TYR A 165 5.60 12.80 -9.57
CA TYR A 165 4.83 13.72 -8.75
C TYR A 165 4.64 15.10 -9.41
N GLY A 166 5.19 15.32 -10.61
CA GLY A 166 4.99 16.53 -11.40
C GLY A 166 5.55 17.78 -10.72
N HIS A 167 6.72 17.66 -10.08
CA HIS A 167 7.36 18.76 -9.36
C HIS A 167 7.70 19.91 -10.33
N ARG A 168 7.17 21.11 -10.07
CA ARG A 168 7.49 22.34 -10.81
C ARG A 168 7.98 23.37 -9.80
N GLU A 169 9.06 24.08 -10.11
CA GLU A 169 9.74 25.01 -9.21
C GLU A 169 8.79 26.07 -8.60
N ASP A 170 7.75 26.48 -9.33
CA ASP A 170 6.80 27.51 -8.89
C ASP A 170 5.50 26.98 -8.25
N THR A 171 5.22 25.68 -8.33
CA THR A 171 3.95 25.11 -7.83
C THR A 171 4.15 23.76 -7.16
N PRO A 172 4.12 23.68 -5.81
CA PRO A 172 4.23 22.40 -5.11
C PRO A 172 3.01 21.51 -5.40
N PRO A 173 3.18 20.18 -5.42
CA PRO A 173 2.07 19.25 -5.63
C PRO A 173 1.03 19.37 -4.51
N LYS A 174 -0.22 19.05 -4.82
CA LYS A 174 -1.28 18.98 -3.82
C LYS A 174 -1.14 17.72 -3.01
N GLU A 175 -1.18 17.85 -1.69
CA GLU A 175 -0.94 16.75 -0.75
C GLU A 175 -2.22 16.41 0.03
N VAL A 176 -2.42 15.11 0.28
CA VAL A 176 -3.43 14.60 1.20
C VAL A 176 -2.73 13.67 2.19
N VAL A 177 -2.82 14.00 3.46
CA VAL A 177 -2.26 13.19 4.55
C VAL A 177 -3.36 12.31 5.10
N VAL A 178 -3.13 11.01 5.12
CA VAL A 178 -4.06 10.01 5.64
C VAL A 178 -3.53 9.39 6.94
N SER A 179 -4.43 8.79 7.70
CA SER A 179 -4.06 8.03 8.89
C SER A 179 -3.20 6.82 8.53
N ARG A 180 -2.39 6.37 9.49
CA ARG A 180 -1.52 5.20 9.33
C ARG A 180 -2.26 3.97 8.76
N LYS A 181 -3.41 3.63 9.34
CA LYS A 181 -4.21 2.47 8.90
C LYS A 181 -4.77 2.65 7.48
N CYS A 182 -5.12 3.89 7.11
CA CYS A 182 -5.58 4.20 5.76
C CYS A 182 -4.43 4.07 4.75
N ALA A 183 -3.24 4.62 5.05
CA ALA A 183 -2.05 4.46 4.20
C ALA A 183 -1.69 2.98 3.99
N GLU A 184 -1.70 2.19 5.06
CA GLU A 184 -1.47 0.73 4.98
C GLU A 184 -2.49 0.02 4.08
N ALA A 185 -3.75 0.46 4.07
CA ALA A 185 -4.77 -0.08 3.19
C ALA A 185 -4.58 0.35 1.72
N VAL A 186 -4.16 1.60 1.49
CA VAL A 186 -3.86 2.13 0.15
C VAL A 186 -2.71 1.36 -0.49
N LEU A 187 -1.65 1.02 0.27
CA LEU A 187 -0.55 0.18 -0.22
C LEU A 187 -1.00 -1.21 -0.71
N ARG A 188 -2.18 -1.69 -0.27
CA ARG A 188 -2.80 -2.94 -0.72
C ARG A 188 -3.83 -2.72 -1.85
N GLY A 189 -3.97 -1.50 -2.38
CA GLY A 189 -4.86 -1.17 -3.48
C GLY A 189 -6.24 -0.60 -3.08
N ALA A 190 -6.44 -0.22 -1.81
CA ALA A 190 -7.69 0.43 -1.39
C ALA A 190 -7.78 1.89 -1.86
N GLN A 191 -9.01 2.39 -2.04
CA GLN A 191 -9.27 3.81 -2.24
C GLN A 191 -9.20 4.57 -0.90
N VAL A 192 -8.93 5.87 -0.97
CA VAL A 192 -9.01 6.78 0.18
C VAL A 192 -10.44 7.27 0.32
N TYR A 193 -10.99 7.16 1.53
CA TYR A 193 -12.29 7.70 1.90
C TYR A 193 -12.14 8.76 2.99
N VAL A 194 -13.12 9.67 3.09
CA VAL A 194 -13.12 10.83 3.99
C VAL A 194 -12.68 10.50 5.43
N PRO A 195 -13.16 9.43 6.09
CA PRO A 195 -12.76 9.12 7.46
C PRO A 195 -11.27 8.81 7.65
N GLY A 196 -10.56 8.47 6.58
CA GLY A 196 -9.13 8.17 6.60
C GLY A 196 -8.24 9.41 6.49
N VAL A 197 -8.78 10.56 6.09
CA VAL A 197 -8.03 11.79 5.82
C VAL A 197 -7.78 12.55 7.13
N LEU A 198 -6.54 12.99 7.33
CA LEU A 198 -6.11 13.79 8.48
C LEU A 198 -5.92 15.26 8.12
N ALA A 199 -5.36 15.53 6.93
CA ALA A 199 -5.12 16.87 6.42
C ALA A 199 -5.04 16.86 4.89
N CYS A 200 -5.26 18.01 4.27
CA CYS A 200 -5.04 18.21 2.85
C CYS A 200 -4.53 19.63 2.59
N SER A 201 -3.86 19.84 1.46
CA SER A 201 -3.54 21.18 0.98
C SER A 201 -4.82 21.98 0.76
N ALA A 202 -4.73 23.31 0.90
CA ALA A 202 -5.84 24.19 0.53
C ALA A 202 -6.14 24.09 -0.97
N HIS A 203 -7.42 24.25 -1.33
CA HIS A 203 -7.91 24.21 -2.71
C HIS A 203 -7.63 22.88 -3.43
N VAL A 204 -7.80 21.76 -2.73
CA VAL A 204 -7.91 20.43 -3.36
C VAL A 204 -9.34 20.30 -3.88
N GLU A 205 -9.50 20.42 -5.18
CA GLU A 205 -10.81 20.41 -5.85
C GLU A 205 -10.91 19.25 -6.83
N LYS A 206 -12.14 18.83 -7.12
CA LYS A 206 -12.37 17.86 -8.18
C LYS A 206 -11.95 18.49 -9.51
N ARG A 207 -11.02 17.84 -10.23
CA ARG A 207 -10.65 18.25 -11.60
C ARG A 207 -11.93 18.22 -12.44
N LYS A 208 -12.31 19.38 -12.99
CA LYS A 208 -13.49 19.56 -13.85
C LYS A 208 -13.29 18.88 -15.18
#